data_AF-A0A8J2JG58-F1
#
_entry.id   AF-A0A8J2JG58-F1
#
_cell.length_a   1.000
_cell.length_b   1.000
_cell.length_c   1.000
_cell.angle_alpha   90.00
_cell.angle_beta   90.00
_cell.angle_gamma   90.00
#
_symmetry.space_group_name_H-M   'P 1'
#
loop_
_entity.id
_entity.type
_entity.pdbx_description
1 polymer ?
#
loop_
_entity_poly.entity_id
_entity_poly.type
_entity_poly.pdbx_seq_one_letter_code
_entity_poly.pdbx_strand_id
1 'polypeptide(L)'
;KPMIDLFEWHPKEKNRFFLINRSTGKVLKTEYISSETFFFFHVINCYEDNNHLVVDLIAYEDTSNFQAMYIDRLRGDIMDNSKACTPKRFVIPLGDDLKQ
;
A
#
# COMPACT_ATOMS: atom_id res chain seq x y z
N LYS A 1 24.25 -0.78 10.22
CA LYS A 1 23.49 0.05 9.26
C LYS A 1 22.05 0.15 9.74
N PRO A 2 21.44 1.35 9.75
CA PRO A 2 19.99 1.51 9.90
C PRO A 2 19.21 0.53 9.01
N MET A 3 18.05 0.07 9.49
CA MET A 3 17.19 -0.85 8.75
C MET A 3 16.73 -0.25 7.40
N ILE A 4 16.47 1.05 7.36
CA ILE A 4 16.02 1.76 6.15
C ILE A 4 17.05 1.68 5.01
N ASP A 5 18.34 1.58 5.33
CA ASP A 5 19.43 1.47 4.34
C ASP A 5 19.47 0.09 3.66
N LEU A 6 18.64 -0.86 4.09
CA LEU A 6 18.52 -2.19 3.52
C LEU A 6 17.38 -2.31 2.50
N PHE A 7 16.58 -1.26 2.33
CA PHE A 7 15.45 -1.24 1.39
C PHE A 7 15.80 -0.42 0.15
N GLU A 8 15.31 -0.88 -1.01
CA GLU A 8 15.43 -0.19 -2.29
C GLU A 8 14.04 0.03 -2.89
N TRP A 9 13.85 1.18 -3.53
CA TRP A 9 12.60 1.55 -4.19
C TRP A 9 12.63 1.12 -5.66
N HIS A 10 11.76 0.19 -6.04
CA HIS A 10 11.65 -0.33 -7.41
C HIS A 10 10.32 0.09 -8.09
N PRO A 11 10.19 1.34 -8.55
CA PRO A 11 8.89 1.85 -9.03
C PRO A 11 8.41 1.18 -10.31
N LYS A 12 9.27 0.52 -11.08
CA LYS A 12 8.88 -0.21 -12.29
C LYS A 12 8.10 -1.50 -11.99
N GLU A 13 8.21 -2.03 -10.78
CA GLU A 13 7.53 -3.27 -10.39
C GLU A 13 6.08 -3.06 -9.93
N LYS A 14 5.70 -1.82 -9.65
CA LYS A 14 4.37 -1.43 -9.13
C LYS A 14 3.98 -2.21 -7.86
N ASN A 15 2.74 -2.08 -7.42
CA ASN A 15 2.25 -2.74 -6.22
C ASN A 15 1.46 -4.00 -6.59
N ARG A 16 1.81 -5.14 -5.99
CA ARG A 16 1.08 -6.40 -6.11
C ARG A 16 0.17 -6.61 -4.92
N PHE A 17 -1.09 -6.98 -5.17
CA PHE A 17 -2.04 -7.36 -4.14
C PHE A 17 -2.13 -8.88 -4.08
N PHE A 18 -1.77 -9.44 -2.92
CA PHE A 18 -1.88 -10.86 -2.63
C PHE A 18 -3.18 -11.11 -1.88
N LEU A 19 -4.10 -11.85 -2.50
CA LEU A 19 -5.36 -12.22 -1.88
C LEU A 19 -5.23 -13.62 -1.29
N ILE A 20 -5.40 -13.71 0.02
CA ILE A 20 -5.30 -14.96 0.78
C ILE A 20 -6.62 -15.19 1.49
N ASN A 21 -7.21 -16.36 1.28
CA ASN A 21 -8.41 -16.74 2.00
C ASN A 21 -8.06 -16.91 3.49
N ARG A 22 -8.63 -16.06 4.35
CA ARG A 22 -8.30 -15.99 5.78
C ARG A 22 -8.51 -17.31 6.53
N SER A 23 -9.54 -18.07 6.16
CA SER A 23 -9.90 -19.32 6.86
C SER A 23 -9.05 -20.50 6.42
N THR A 24 -8.67 -20.57 5.14
CA THR A 24 -7.96 -21.73 4.58
C THR A 24 -6.47 -21.50 4.39
N GLY A 25 -6.00 -20.24 4.41
CA GLY A 25 -4.62 -19.87 4.10
C GLY A 25 -4.24 -20.02 2.63
N LYS A 26 -5.18 -20.43 1.76
CA LYS A 26 -4.92 -20.57 0.32
C LYS A 26 -4.82 -19.21 -0.33
N VAL A 27 -3.80 -19.05 -1.18
CA VAL A 27 -3.66 -17.90 -2.06
C VAL A 27 -4.72 -18.04 -3.15
N LEU A 28 -5.62 -17.06 -3.23
CA LEU A 28 -6.69 -17.03 -4.24
C LEU A 28 -6.13 -16.53 -5.57
N LYS A 29 -5.46 -15.38 -5.54
CA LYS A 29 -4.88 -14.75 -6.72
C LYS A 29 -3.81 -13.73 -6.35
N THR A 30 -2.80 -13.59 -7.21
CA THR A 30 -1.63 -12.73 -6.99
C THR A 30 -1.35 -11.77 -8.15
N GLU A 31 -2.17 -11.81 -9.21
CA GLU A 31 -1.95 -11.05 -10.45
C GLU A 31 -2.64 -9.67 -10.45
N TYR A 32 -3.08 -9.19 -9.29
CA TYR A 32 -3.62 -7.84 -9.17
C TYR A 32 -2.47 -6.85 -8.97
N ILE A 33 -2.14 -6.13 -10.04
CA ILE A 33 -1.08 -5.11 -10.05
C ILE A 33 -1.73 -3.74 -10.14
N SER A 34 -1.28 -2.80 -9.31
CA SER A 34 -1.75 -1.40 -9.38
C SER A 34 -1.42 -0.76 -10.73
N SER A 35 -2.25 0.20 -11.17
CA SER A 35 -1.96 1.00 -12.36
C SER A 35 -0.72 1.88 -12.17
N GLU A 36 -0.64 2.52 -11.01
CA GLU A 36 0.46 3.38 -10.59
C GLU A 36 1.18 2.80 -9.37
N THR A 37 2.46 3.09 -9.26
CA THR A 37 3.28 2.71 -8.10
C THR A 37 3.00 3.67 -6.95
N PHE A 38 2.95 3.14 -5.73
CA PHE A 38 2.83 3.93 -4.51
C PHE A 38 3.49 3.23 -3.32
N PHE A 39 3.81 3.99 -2.29
CA PHE A 39 4.19 3.46 -0.99
C PHE A 39 3.03 3.68 0.00
N PHE A 40 2.91 2.87 1.05
CA PHE A 40 1.92 3.07 2.09
C PHE A 40 2.40 2.52 3.44
N PHE A 41 1.93 3.13 4.53
CA PHE A 41 2.08 2.60 5.89
C PHE A 41 0.76 2.07 6.43
N HIS A 42 -0.31 2.87 6.28
CA HIS A 42 -1.58 2.63 6.96
C HIS A 42 -2.67 2.26 5.97
N VAL A 43 -3.30 1.12 6.23
CA VAL A 43 -4.59 0.76 5.65
C VAL A 43 -5.68 1.45 6.47
N ILE A 44 -6.63 2.09 5.79
CA ILE A 44 -7.79 2.73 6.41
C ILE A 44 -8.84 1.65 6.72
N ASN A 45 -9.24 0.88 5.71
CA ASN A 45 -10.22 -0.19 5.85
C ASN A 45 -10.07 -1.23 4.72
N CYS A 46 -10.57 -2.45 4.95
CA CYS A 46 -10.62 -3.52 3.96
C CYS A 46 -11.87 -4.37 4.19
N TYR A 47 -12.73 -4.49 3.18
CA TYR A 47 -14.00 -5.23 3.29
C TYR A 47 -14.45 -5.80 1.93
N GLU A 48 -15.33 -6.79 1.97
CA GLU A 48 -15.94 -7.38 0.78
C GLU A 48 -17.27 -6.70 0.47
N ASP A 49 -17.51 -6.39 -0.81
CA ASP A 49 -18.79 -5.85 -1.30
C ASP A 49 -19.02 -6.29 -2.76
N ASN A 50 -20.22 -6.81 -3.06
CA ASN A 50 -20.64 -7.20 -4.42
C ASN A 50 -19.58 -8.01 -5.21
N ASN A 51 -18.99 -9.05 -4.61
CA ASN A 51 -17.92 -9.87 -5.20
C ASN A 51 -16.60 -9.11 -5.52
N HIS A 52 -16.36 -8.03 -4.79
CA HIS A 52 -15.11 -7.26 -4.83
C HIS A 52 -14.53 -7.12 -3.43
N LEU A 53 -13.21 -7.05 -3.33
CA LEU A 53 -12.51 -6.59 -2.16
C LEU A 53 -12.23 -5.10 -2.30
N VAL A 54 -12.77 -4.30 -1.40
CA VAL A 54 -12.51 -2.86 -1.32
C VAL A 54 -11.40 -2.62 -0.31
N VAL A 55 -10.31 -2.01 -0.75
CA VAL A 55 -9.14 -1.69 0.06
C VAL A 55 -8.90 -0.19 0.04
N ASP A 56 -9.09 0.45 1.19
CA ASP A 56 -8.82 1.86 1.41
C ASP A 56 -7.50 2.01 2.16
N LEU A 57 -6.57 2.82 1.65
CA LEU A 57 -5.26 3.05 2.28
C LEU A 57 -4.76 4.48 2.05
N ILE A 58 -3.74 4.86 2.82
CA ILE A 58 -3.05 6.14 2.69
C ILE A 58 -1.79 5.94 1.84
N ALA A 59 -1.81 6.48 0.62
CA ALA A 59 -0.75 6.32 -0.36
C ALA A 59 0.18 7.53 -0.42
N TYR A 60 1.47 7.25 -0.61
CA TYR A 60 2.54 8.18 -0.94
C TYR A 60 3.02 7.88 -2.36
N GLU A 61 3.41 8.91 -3.11
CA GLU A 61 3.93 8.75 -4.47
C GLU A 61 5.25 7.96 -4.51
N ASP A 62 6.10 8.18 -3.51
CA ASP A 62 7.40 7.54 -3.38
C ASP A 62 7.81 7.39 -1.89
N THR A 63 9.05 6.95 -1.66
CA THR A 63 9.63 6.75 -0.32
C THR A 63 10.34 8.00 0.22
N SER A 64 10.29 9.15 -0.44
CA SER A 64 11.01 10.35 0.02
C SER A 64 10.49 10.90 1.36
N ASN A 65 9.23 10.58 1.71
CA ASN A 65 8.64 10.93 3.00
C ASN A 65 9.36 10.31 4.22
N PHE A 66 10.14 9.23 4.04
CA PHE A 66 10.98 8.69 5.12
C PHE A 66 11.97 9.74 5.64
N GLN A 67 12.48 10.61 4.77
CA GLN A 67 13.45 11.64 5.17
C GLN A 67 12.81 12.70 6.09
N ALA A 68 11.56 13.05 5.83
CA ALA A 68 10.82 13.99 6.67
C ALA A 68 10.54 13.44 8.09
N MET A 69 10.59 12.12 8.26
CA MET A 69 10.35 11.44 9.54
C MET A 69 11.58 11.31 10.43
N TYR A 70 12.78 11.74 10.01
CA TYR A 70 13.94 11.75 10.90
C TYR A 70 13.78 12.77 12.02
N ILE A 71 14.28 12.42 13.22
CA ILE A 71 14.10 13.21 14.44
C ILE A 71 14.69 14.63 14.34
N ASP A 72 15.82 14.79 13.66
CA ASP A 72 16.43 16.09 13.39
C ASP A 72 15.54 16.97 12.50
N ARG A 73 14.87 16.39 11.49
CA ARG A 73 13.89 17.09 10.63
C ARG A 73 12.64 17.49 11.39
N LEU A 74 12.07 16.56 12.17
CA LEU A 74 10.88 16.81 12.99
C LEU A 74 11.09 17.92 14.02
N ARG A 75 12.29 18.02 14.60
CA ARG A 75 12.65 19.08 15.56
C ARG A 75 12.91 20.44 14.91
N GLY A 76 13.13 20.47 13.59
CA GLY A 76 13.43 21.69 12.84
C GLY A 76 12.21 22.47 12.37
N ASP A 77 10.99 21.98 12.59
CA ASP A 77 9.72 22.58 12.12
C ASP A 77 9.62 22.75 10.59
N ILE A 78 10.49 22.06 9.84
CA ILE A 78 10.46 22.03 8.37
C ILE A 78 9.58 20.84 7.96
N MET A 79 8.26 21.03 7.98
CA MET A 79 7.34 20.09 7.34
C MET A 79 7.20 20.45 5.86
N ASP A 80 7.92 19.74 5.00
CA ASP A 80 7.71 19.80 3.56
C ASP A 80 6.46 19.00 3.19
N ASN A 81 5.33 19.72 3.03
CA ASN A 81 4.05 19.14 2.63
C ASN A 81 3.92 18.95 1.11
N SER A 82 4.96 19.19 0.31
CA SER A 82 4.89 19.05 -1.15
C SER A 82 4.59 17.62 -1.61
N LYS A 83 4.81 16.62 -0.75
CA LYS A 83 4.52 15.20 -1.00
C LYS A 83 3.58 14.59 0.03
N ALA A 84 2.52 15.32 0.36
CA ALA A 84 1.49 14.84 1.28
C ALA A 84 0.87 13.51 0.79
N CYS A 85 0.54 12.65 1.75
CA CYS A 85 -0.18 11.42 1.46
C CYS A 85 -1.63 11.68 1.04
N THR A 86 -2.18 10.78 0.22
CA THR A 86 -3.58 10.84 -0.23
C THR A 86 -4.30 9.53 0.03
N PRO A 87 -5.57 9.56 0.47
CA PRO A 87 -6.37 8.34 0.54
C PRO A 87 -6.63 7.79 -0.86
N LYS A 88 -6.40 6.49 -1.05
CA LYS A 88 -6.70 5.76 -2.28
C LYS A 88 -7.56 4.54 -1.98
N ARG A 89 -8.56 4.31 -2.85
CA ARG A 89 -9.43 3.14 -2.85
C ARG A 89 -9.07 2.23 -4.01
N PHE A 90 -8.80 0.97 -3.72
CA PHE A 90 -8.64 -0.10 -4.69
C PHE A 90 -9.84 -1.03 -4.61
N VAL A 91 -10.44 -1.34 -5.76
CA VAL A 91 -11.56 -2.28 -5.87
C VAL A 91 -11.07 -3.47 -6.68
N ILE A 92 -10.90 -4.60 -6.01
CA ILE A 92 -10.27 -5.80 -6.58
C ILE A 92 -11.36 -6.86 -6.79
N PRO A 93 -11.62 -7.30 -8.03
CA PRO A 93 -12.62 -8.34 -8.27
C PRO A 93 -12.17 -9.66 -7.66
N LEU A 94 -13.06 -10.34 -6.94
CA LEU A 94 -12.74 -11.61 -6.30
C LEU A 94 -12.92 -12.82 -7.24
N GLY A 95 -13.61 -12.63 -8.37
CA GLY A 95 -13.89 -13.70 -9.33
C GLY A 95 -14.89 -14.72 -8.79
N ASP A 96 -15.12 -15.80 -9.52
CA ASP A 96 -15.99 -16.90 -9.06
C ASP A 96 -15.31 -17.79 -8.00
N ASP A 97 -14.03 -17.57 -7.72
CA ASP A 97 -13.18 -18.39 -6.84
C ASP A 97 -13.56 -18.28 -5.34
N LEU A 98 -14.49 -17.38 -4.99
CA LEU A 98 -15.01 -17.17 -3.65
C LEU A 98 -16.43 -17.68 -3.40
N LYS A 99 -17.03 -18.45 -4.33
CA LYS A 99 -18.26 -19.19 -4.01
C LYS A 99 -17.96 -20.19 -2.89
N GLN A 100 -18.24 -19.78 -1.65
CA GLN A 100 -18.26 -20.64 -0.47
C GLN A 100 -19.34 -21.71 -0.61
#